data_AF-A0A939IYR3-F1
#
_entry.id   AF-A0A939IYR3-F1
#
_cell.length_a   1.000
_cell.length_b   1.000
_cell.length_c   1.000
_cell.angle_alpha   90.00
_cell.angle_beta   90.00
_cell.angle_gamma   90.00
#
_symmetry.space_group_name_H-M   'P 1'
#
loop_
_entity.id
_entity.type
_entity.pdbx_description
1 polymer ?
#
loop_
_entity_poly.entity_id
_entity_poly.type
_entity_poly.pdbx_seq_one_letter_code
_entity_poly.pdbx_strand_id
1 'polypeptide(L)'
;MRARSLKKTAVTVACAALVVPLAPAANASSFFGSSALADLFNAVAGSSMSSETFYDDSPGAQGSTFLPGGISGNKKNGDTPPPVEITPGPVRDGWRLVREETFDKGINDSKVDWEVQKFGPGNRYYVDEFSDGGKYFKIQGGEYFQRALDSFQLLRKSVPFGEDGWLTVEMAARSREKTGKPDGVPTLQVKNGEAKMDVPWDNGLIITSTNPLPSQYRVEYELKTLDFGGKDINGEWNYDGKINGYPSKTECMTNFPWVRLRQNKDGSYPTPGYDQNGAEQPDPCAKPFGDIKAENGFYLMEIVDHAHPAPHNNIFIHSHRKVGMDIYSVNGGWAKAYWGCDPSNGKLKPYADTNGHGINEIFFDGSVWRDPSFAYNEFVMPTPCGIFHGDERNHDNQLQTIVSAAEIQPHVMPNETYKFAIERTDKGYVQEMTGNFRYVGQRTYRFFRPFINNDGRAIWHYNQTPEEYDGRFNNTLKFKGPHGEFEKEMWPSDSAYPDNFIIGLPHINYYTGSATVDNIRLYVPEDKK
;
A
#
# COMPACT_ATOMS: atom_id res chain seq x y z
N MET A 1 -32.74 -1.10 50.73
CA MET A 1 -34.12 -1.49 51.13
C MET A 1 -34.60 -2.64 50.23
N ARG A 2 -35.81 -3.17 50.48
CA ARG A 2 -36.44 -4.35 49.86
C ARG A 2 -36.12 -4.63 48.38
N ALA A 3 -35.87 -5.90 48.06
CA ALA A 3 -35.94 -6.46 46.71
C ALA A 3 -37.38 -6.77 46.28
N ARG A 4 -37.61 -7.01 44.99
CA ARG A 4 -38.65 -7.94 44.48
C ARG A 4 -38.31 -8.49 43.10
N SER A 5 -38.79 -9.70 42.84
CA SER A 5 -38.74 -10.45 41.58
C SER A 5 -40.17 -10.64 41.06
N LEU A 6 -40.37 -10.91 39.76
CA LEU A 6 -41.28 -11.98 39.30
C LEU A 6 -41.23 -12.27 37.78
N LYS A 7 -40.82 -13.51 37.48
CA LYS A 7 -41.25 -14.47 36.43
C LYS A 7 -41.97 -14.00 35.14
N LYS A 8 -41.40 -14.49 34.02
CA LYS A 8 -42.01 -15.31 32.94
C LYS A 8 -43.54 -15.25 32.71
N THR A 9 -43.90 -15.04 31.43
CA THR A 9 -44.90 -15.86 30.72
C THR A 9 -44.34 -16.23 29.34
N ALA A 10 -44.61 -17.44 28.85
CA ALA A 10 -44.40 -17.83 27.45
C ALA A 10 -45.73 -18.36 26.92
N VAL A 11 -46.02 -18.11 25.63
CA VAL A 11 -47.20 -18.65 24.94
C VAL A 11 -46.72 -19.30 23.65
N THR A 12 -47.12 -20.54 23.44
CA THR A 12 -46.88 -21.31 22.22
C THR A 12 -48.24 -21.73 21.66
N VAL A 13 -48.46 -21.49 20.37
CA VAL A 13 -49.60 -22.03 19.62
C VAL A 13 -49.03 -22.63 18.33
N ALA A 14 -49.58 -23.76 17.90
CA ALA A 14 -49.14 -24.54 16.74
C ALA A 14 -50.36 -25.03 15.93
N CYS A 15 -50.11 -25.88 14.93
CA CYS A 15 -51.07 -26.46 13.95
C CYS A 15 -51.42 -25.53 12.75
N ALA A 16 -51.59 -26.04 11.51
CA ALA A 16 -51.30 -27.38 10.99
C ALA A 16 -51.11 -27.42 9.45
N ALA A 17 -50.53 -28.54 8.99
CA ALA A 17 -50.06 -28.90 7.65
C ALA A 17 -51.12 -29.23 6.57
N LEU A 18 -50.68 -29.22 5.30
CA LEU A 18 -51.27 -29.84 4.06
C LEU A 18 -50.14 -29.84 2.98
N VAL A 19 -49.54 -30.91 2.39
CA VAL A 19 -49.74 -32.39 2.29
C VAL A 19 -50.76 -32.80 1.19
N VAL A 20 -50.41 -33.39 0.01
CA VAL A 20 -49.09 -33.74 -0.60
C VAL A 20 -48.94 -33.33 -2.12
N PRO A 21 -48.78 -34.14 -3.23
CA PRO A 21 -48.19 -33.63 -4.51
C PRO A 21 -49.04 -33.89 -5.80
N LEU A 22 -48.46 -33.73 -7.00
CA LEU A 22 -48.40 -34.77 -8.06
C LEU A 22 -47.53 -34.40 -9.31
N ALA A 23 -46.90 -35.42 -9.88
CA ALA A 23 -46.37 -35.53 -11.26
C ALA A 23 -47.01 -36.82 -11.87
N PRO A 24 -46.74 -37.31 -13.12
CA PRO A 24 -45.75 -36.89 -14.13
C PRO A 24 -46.32 -36.86 -15.58
N ALA A 25 -45.45 -36.73 -16.59
CA ALA A 25 -45.36 -37.63 -17.78
C ALA A 25 -44.44 -37.02 -18.86
N ALA A 26 -43.95 -37.85 -19.78
CA ALA A 26 -43.12 -37.44 -20.93
C ALA A 26 -43.78 -37.81 -22.25
N ASN A 27 -43.34 -37.19 -23.35
CA ASN A 27 -43.23 -37.88 -24.64
C ASN A 27 -42.20 -37.18 -25.57
N ALA A 28 -41.81 -37.88 -26.64
CA ALA A 28 -40.61 -37.58 -27.43
C ALA A 28 -40.91 -37.24 -28.91
N SER A 29 -39.85 -37.25 -29.74
CA SER A 29 -39.82 -37.23 -31.23
C SER A 29 -40.00 -35.87 -31.94
N SER A 30 -39.48 -35.59 -33.14
CA SER A 30 -38.19 -35.94 -33.83
C SER A 30 -38.17 -35.37 -35.27
N PHE A 31 -36.98 -35.22 -35.89
CA PHE A 31 -36.73 -34.82 -37.30
C PHE A 31 -37.17 -33.38 -37.70
N PHE A 32 -36.60 -32.66 -38.68
CA PHE A 32 -35.39 -32.79 -39.55
C PHE A 32 -34.51 -31.51 -39.33
N GLY A 33 -33.25 -31.36 -39.77
CA GLY A 33 -32.30 -32.25 -40.47
C GLY A 33 -31.48 -31.49 -41.54
N SER A 34 -30.14 -31.71 -41.63
CA SER A 34 -29.18 -31.24 -42.68
C SER A 34 -29.04 -29.71 -42.90
N SER A 35 -27.92 -29.11 -43.36
CA SER A 35 -26.56 -29.52 -43.78
C SER A 35 -25.65 -28.27 -43.64
N ALA A 36 -24.44 -28.31 -43.09
CA ALA A 36 -23.15 -28.77 -43.67
C ALA A 36 -22.57 -27.87 -44.79
N LEU A 37 -21.23 -27.74 -44.80
CA LEU A 37 -20.37 -26.87 -45.65
C LEU A 37 -20.38 -25.36 -45.30
N ALA A 38 -19.34 -24.55 -45.60
CA ALA A 38 -17.87 -24.66 -45.47
C ALA A 38 -17.20 -23.41 -46.12
N ASP A 39 -16.00 -23.07 -45.63
CA ASP A 39 -14.90 -22.38 -46.33
C ASP A 39 -14.98 -20.90 -46.80
N LEU A 40 -14.15 -20.09 -46.12
CA LEU A 40 -13.12 -19.16 -46.64
C LEU A 40 -13.45 -17.75 -47.21
N PHE A 41 -12.69 -16.77 -46.69
CA PHE A 41 -12.32 -15.43 -47.21
C PHE A 41 -13.42 -14.51 -47.80
N ASN A 42 -13.62 -13.32 -47.23
CA ASN A 42 -12.60 -12.28 -47.29
C ASN A 42 -12.65 -11.25 -46.15
N ALA A 43 -11.57 -10.48 -45.99
CA ALA A 43 -11.49 -9.35 -45.05
C ALA A 43 -11.82 -8.01 -45.74
N VAL A 44 -12.37 -7.06 -44.98
CA VAL A 44 -12.09 -5.60 -45.07
C VAL A 44 -12.83 -4.84 -43.94
N ALA A 45 -12.17 -3.83 -43.38
CA ALA A 45 -12.68 -2.71 -42.55
C ALA A 45 -13.81 -2.96 -41.53
N GLY A 46 -13.46 -2.91 -40.24
CA GLY A 46 -14.40 -2.90 -39.10
C GLY A 46 -13.90 -2.05 -37.93
N SER A 47 -13.41 -0.84 -38.19
CA SER A 47 -12.76 0.01 -37.17
C SER A 47 -13.76 0.69 -36.23
N SER A 48 -14.16 0.00 -35.16
CA SER A 48 -14.87 0.61 -34.03
C SER A 48 -13.89 1.26 -33.05
N MET A 49 -13.71 2.58 -33.14
CA MET A 49 -13.01 3.34 -32.11
C MET A 49 -13.84 3.38 -30.82
N SER A 50 -13.56 2.51 -29.87
CA SER A 50 -13.93 2.72 -28.47
C SER A 50 -13.06 3.85 -27.91
N SER A 51 -13.66 5.01 -27.61
CA SER A 51 -12.96 6.17 -27.05
C SER A 51 -12.63 5.94 -25.57
N GLU A 52 -11.56 5.17 -25.32
CA GLU A 52 -11.06 4.94 -23.97
C GLU A 52 -10.41 6.22 -23.42
N THR A 53 -11.14 6.91 -22.55
CA THR A 53 -10.59 7.93 -21.67
C THR A 53 -9.72 7.27 -20.60
N PHE A 54 -8.46 7.00 -20.96
CA PHE A 54 -7.43 6.57 -20.02
C PHE A 54 -7.25 7.63 -18.93
N TYR A 55 -7.33 7.22 -17.67
CA TYR A 55 -6.88 8.03 -16.56
C TYR A 55 -5.35 8.05 -16.58
N ASP A 56 -4.78 9.23 -16.74
CA ASP A 56 -3.34 9.46 -16.68
C ASP A 56 -2.95 9.79 -15.23
N ASP A 57 -2.36 8.81 -14.54
CA ASP A 57 -1.88 9.01 -13.17
C ASP A 57 -0.58 9.83 -13.07
N SER A 58 0.02 10.24 -14.20
CA SER A 58 1.17 11.15 -14.19
C SER A 58 0.90 12.43 -13.38
N PRO A 59 1.89 12.95 -12.63
CA PRO A 59 1.79 14.26 -11.97
C PRO A 59 1.93 15.39 -13.00
N GLY A 60 0.81 15.75 -13.62
CA GLY A 60 0.68 16.92 -14.50
C GLY A 60 0.69 18.22 -13.69
N ALA A 61 1.86 18.82 -13.53
CA ALA A 61 2.09 20.02 -12.71
C ALA A 61 1.09 21.16 -12.98
N GLN A 62 0.47 21.69 -11.91
CA GLN A 62 -0.23 22.96 -11.94
C GLN A 62 0.80 24.11 -11.81
N GLY A 63 0.75 25.08 -12.73
CA GLY A 63 1.73 26.17 -12.77
C GLY A 63 1.38 27.30 -11.80
N SER A 64 2.14 27.45 -10.72
CA SER A 64 2.15 28.67 -9.90
C SER A 64 3.10 29.71 -10.51
N THR A 65 2.57 30.85 -10.94
CA THR A 65 3.38 31.95 -11.50
C THR A 65 4.11 32.71 -10.39
N PHE A 66 5.41 32.50 -10.24
CA PHE A 66 6.32 33.39 -9.50
C PHE A 66 7.28 34.11 -10.44
N LEU A 67 7.51 35.40 -10.17
CA LEU A 67 8.36 36.27 -11.00
C LEU A 67 9.85 36.12 -10.62
N PRO A 68 10.78 36.31 -11.57
CA PRO A 68 12.17 35.90 -11.39
C PRO A 68 13.02 36.88 -10.56
N GLY A 69 13.38 36.48 -9.34
CA GLY A 69 14.53 37.03 -8.62
C GLY A 69 15.81 36.33 -9.08
N GLY A 70 16.60 36.97 -9.95
CA GLY A 70 17.74 36.32 -10.60
C GLY A 70 19.01 36.24 -9.73
N ILE A 71 19.64 35.06 -9.69
CA ILE A 71 21.04 34.86 -9.30
C ILE A 71 21.76 34.15 -10.44
N SER A 72 22.73 34.81 -11.06
CA SER A 72 23.46 34.30 -12.24
C SER A 72 24.67 33.43 -11.86
N GLY A 73 24.41 32.15 -11.59
CA GLY A 73 25.46 31.13 -11.47
C GLY A 73 25.95 30.66 -12.84
N ASN A 74 27.22 30.92 -13.19
CA ASN A 74 27.81 30.44 -14.44
C ASN A 74 27.95 28.91 -14.46
N LYS A 75 27.28 28.23 -15.39
CA LYS A 75 27.61 26.85 -15.73
C LYS A 75 29.01 26.78 -16.37
N LYS A 76 29.89 25.95 -15.81
CA LYS A 76 31.04 25.36 -16.52
C LYS A 76 30.91 23.84 -16.51
N ASN A 77 31.54 23.22 -17.49
CA ASN A 77 31.41 21.80 -17.78
C ASN A 77 32.29 20.95 -16.85
N GLY A 78 31.89 19.69 -16.63
CA GLY A 78 32.86 18.58 -16.44
C GLY A 78 32.67 17.74 -15.18
N ASP A 79 32.10 18.31 -14.13
CA ASP A 79 32.01 17.60 -12.85
C ASP A 79 30.84 16.61 -12.84
N THR A 80 31.16 15.32 -13.02
CA THR A 80 30.34 14.24 -12.44
C THR A 80 30.11 14.55 -10.95
N PRO A 81 28.90 14.31 -10.40
CA PRO A 81 28.69 14.38 -8.97
C PRO A 81 29.75 13.54 -8.24
N PRO A 82 30.25 13.97 -7.07
CA PRO A 82 31.10 13.11 -6.26
C PRO A 82 30.35 11.78 -6.03
N PRO A 83 31.03 10.63 -6.09
CA PRO A 83 30.37 9.36 -5.84
C PRO A 83 29.71 9.43 -4.46
N VAL A 84 28.43 9.06 -4.40
CA VAL A 84 27.74 8.84 -3.12
C VAL A 84 28.63 7.89 -2.32
N GLU A 85 28.92 8.23 -1.06
CA GLU A 85 29.66 7.34 -0.17
C GLU A 85 28.80 6.10 0.11
N ILE A 86 28.92 5.09 -0.75
CA ILE A 86 28.48 3.72 -0.49
C ILE A 86 29.50 3.09 0.46
N THR A 87 29.63 3.67 1.65
CA THR A 87 30.34 3.07 2.77
C THR A 87 29.56 1.82 3.16
N PRO A 88 30.20 0.63 3.21
CA PRO A 88 29.63 -0.47 3.96
C PRO A 88 29.37 0.03 5.39
N GLY A 89 28.13 -0.10 5.87
CA GLY A 89 27.84 0.22 7.26
C GLY A 89 28.74 -0.58 8.20
N PRO A 90 29.25 0.00 9.30
CA PRO A 90 30.04 -0.75 10.26
C PRO A 90 29.23 -1.94 10.79
N VAL A 91 29.91 -3.07 11.02
CA VAL A 91 29.26 -4.31 11.48
C VAL A 91 28.84 -4.15 12.94
N ARG A 92 27.60 -3.69 13.15
CA ARG A 92 26.80 -3.78 14.39
C ARG A 92 27.41 -3.26 15.71
N ASP A 93 28.59 -2.64 15.71
CA ASP A 93 29.15 -1.99 16.90
C ASP A 93 28.15 -0.97 17.49
N GLY A 94 27.84 -1.10 18.78
CA GLY A 94 26.94 -0.19 19.48
C GLY A 94 25.44 -0.48 19.37
N TRP A 95 25.00 -1.64 18.85
CA TRP A 95 23.58 -2.02 18.79
C TRP A 95 23.28 -3.34 19.53
N ARG A 96 22.44 -3.28 20.57
CA ARG A 96 22.04 -4.41 21.42
C ARG A 96 20.66 -4.94 21.08
N LEU A 97 20.54 -6.24 20.83
CA LEU A 97 19.26 -6.93 20.65
C LEU A 97 18.42 -6.83 21.95
N VAL A 98 17.13 -6.53 21.81
CA VAL A 98 16.16 -6.44 22.93
C VAL A 98 14.90 -7.27 22.74
N ARG A 99 14.52 -7.60 21.50
CA ARG A 99 13.45 -8.56 21.17
C ARG A 99 13.78 -9.28 19.88
N GLU A 100 13.33 -10.53 19.78
CA GLU A 100 13.41 -11.38 18.60
C GLU A 100 12.12 -12.21 18.49
N GLU A 101 11.71 -12.54 17.27
CA GLU A 101 10.69 -13.54 16.95
C GLU A 101 11.24 -14.45 15.85
N THR A 102 11.44 -15.71 16.22
CA THR A 102 11.94 -16.82 15.38
C THR A 102 10.81 -17.70 14.85
N PHE A 103 9.55 -17.38 15.20
CA PHE A 103 8.36 -18.16 14.86
C PHE A 103 8.43 -19.64 15.32
N ASP A 104 9.22 -19.94 16.35
CA ASP A 104 9.19 -21.23 17.08
C ASP A 104 7.83 -21.49 17.76
N LYS A 105 7.01 -20.44 17.93
CA LYS A 105 5.69 -20.49 18.57
C LYS A 105 4.61 -20.10 17.56
N GLY A 106 3.59 -20.95 17.42
CA GLY A 106 2.43 -20.66 16.57
C GLY A 106 1.59 -19.49 17.10
N ILE A 107 1.25 -18.55 16.21
CA ILE A 107 0.33 -17.43 16.49
C ILE A 107 -1.08 -17.99 16.74
N ASN A 108 -1.71 -17.62 17.85
CA ASN A 108 -3.01 -18.16 18.27
C ASN A 108 -4.17 -17.22 17.91
N ASP A 109 -4.35 -16.98 16.61
CA ASP A 109 -5.39 -16.10 16.09
C ASP A 109 -6.81 -16.62 16.40
N SER A 110 -6.99 -17.93 16.52
CA SER A 110 -8.28 -18.60 16.72
C SER A 110 -9.02 -18.25 18.03
N LYS A 111 -8.36 -17.52 18.94
CA LYS A 111 -8.94 -17.00 20.19
C LYS A 111 -9.41 -15.55 20.10
N VAL A 112 -9.15 -14.88 18.98
CA VAL A 112 -9.56 -13.49 18.73
C VAL A 112 -10.66 -13.52 17.66
N ASP A 113 -11.86 -13.10 18.04
CA ASP A 113 -12.98 -12.93 17.13
C ASP A 113 -12.75 -11.75 16.17
N TRP A 114 -13.39 -11.79 15.00
CA TRP A 114 -13.45 -10.65 14.09
C TRP A 114 -14.40 -9.58 14.64
N GLU A 115 -13.95 -8.34 14.75
CA GLU A 115 -14.82 -7.20 15.11
C GLU A 115 -15.28 -6.44 13.86
N VAL A 116 -16.52 -5.95 13.85
CA VAL A 116 -17.01 -5.05 12.79
C VAL A 116 -16.47 -3.65 13.07
N GLN A 117 -15.74 -3.06 12.12
CA GLN A 117 -15.19 -1.72 12.23
C GLN A 117 -16.31 -0.68 12.40
N LYS A 118 -16.09 0.28 13.29
CA LYS A 118 -16.91 1.48 13.43
C LYS A 118 -16.13 2.65 12.86
N PHE A 119 -16.73 3.40 11.93
CA PHE A 119 -16.08 4.55 11.31
C PHE A 119 -16.26 5.81 12.13
N GLY A 120 -15.21 6.63 12.22
CA GLY A 120 -15.23 7.96 12.87
C GLY A 120 -14.53 8.02 14.23
N PRO A 121 -14.42 9.23 14.82
CA PRO A 121 -13.67 9.47 16.04
C PRO A 121 -14.07 8.57 17.22
N GLY A 122 -13.08 8.15 18.01
CA GLY A 122 -13.27 7.24 19.16
C GLY A 122 -13.22 5.76 18.82
N ASN A 123 -13.00 5.38 17.55
CA ASN A 123 -12.60 4.02 17.18
C ASN A 123 -11.06 3.93 16.99
N ARG A 124 -10.46 2.80 17.36
CA ARG A 124 -8.99 2.59 17.25
C ARG A 124 -8.44 2.57 15.81
N TYR A 125 -9.29 2.37 14.81
CA TYR A 125 -8.95 2.42 13.38
C TYR A 125 -9.47 3.71 12.71
N TYR A 126 -9.73 4.76 13.50
CA TYR A 126 -9.87 6.13 13.00
C TYR A 126 -8.62 6.90 13.42
N VAL A 127 -7.83 7.32 12.44
CA VAL A 127 -6.68 8.17 12.66
C VAL A 127 -7.07 9.62 12.38
N ASP A 128 -7.49 9.91 11.15
CA ASP A 128 -7.80 11.27 10.72
C ASP A 128 -8.81 11.37 9.55
N GLU A 129 -8.84 12.53 8.89
CA GLU A 129 -9.56 12.86 7.66
C GLU A 129 -9.46 11.83 6.51
N PHE A 130 -8.36 11.08 6.42
CA PHE A 130 -8.06 10.08 5.39
C PHE A 130 -8.39 8.64 5.81
N SER A 131 -8.91 8.43 7.03
CA SER A 131 -9.43 7.12 7.48
C SER A 131 -10.48 6.56 6.52
N ASP A 132 -10.75 5.25 6.61
CA ASP A 132 -11.65 4.52 5.69
C ASP A 132 -13.08 5.10 5.60
N GLY A 133 -13.56 5.77 6.65
CA GLY A 133 -14.82 6.53 6.66
C GLY A 133 -14.64 8.03 6.97
N GLY A 134 -13.46 8.57 6.65
CA GLY A 134 -13.01 9.93 6.94
C GLY A 134 -13.66 11.02 6.08
N LYS A 135 -13.26 12.28 6.32
CA LYS A 135 -13.82 13.46 5.64
C LYS A 135 -13.49 13.45 4.14
N TYR A 136 -12.31 12.99 3.75
CA TYR A 136 -11.81 13.03 2.38
C TYR A 136 -12.78 12.36 1.38
N PHE A 137 -13.08 11.07 1.58
CA PHE A 137 -13.97 10.31 0.69
C PHE A 137 -15.42 10.79 0.77
N LYS A 138 -15.89 11.25 1.94
CA LYS A 138 -17.21 11.87 2.10
C LYS A 138 -17.36 13.16 1.32
N ILE A 139 -16.30 13.95 1.19
CA ILE A 139 -16.27 15.16 0.36
C ILE A 139 -16.14 14.83 -1.13
N GLN A 140 -15.51 13.70 -1.49
CA GLN A 140 -15.44 13.26 -2.89
C GLN A 140 -16.73 12.61 -3.42
N GLY A 141 -17.43 11.81 -2.60
CA GLY A 141 -18.58 11.01 -3.05
C GLY A 141 -19.87 11.14 -2.25
N GLY A 142 -19.92 11.99 -1.22
CA GLY A 142 -21.16 12.36 -0.53
C GLY A 142 -21.95 11.17 0.02
N GLU A 143 -23.26 11.23 -0.14
CA GLU A 143 -24.17 10.15 0.24
C GLU A 143 -23.92 8.85 -0.53
N TYR A 144 -23.47 8.91 -1.78
CA TYR A 144 -23.17 7.70 -2.54
C TYR A 144 -21.97 6.97 -1.92
N PHE A 145 -20.88 7.67 -1.58
CA PHE A 145 -19.74 7.04 -0.90
C PHE A 145 -20.18 6.40 0.42
N GLN A 146 -21.07 7.06 1.17
CA GLN A 146 -21.64 6.48 2.39
C GLN A 146 -22.45 5.20 2.09
N ARG A 147 -23.32 5.18 1.05
CA ARG A 147 -24.00 3.95 0.60
C ARG A 147 -23.02 2.85 0.17
N ALA A 148 -21.92 3.22 -0.49
CA ALA A 148 -20.89 2.29 -0.96
C ALA A 148 -20.10 1.67 0.21
N LEU A 149 -19.73 2.46 1.20
CA LEU A 149 -19.09 1.99 2.44
C LEU A 149 -20.06 1.13 3.28
N ASP A 150 -21.33 1.54 3.38
CA ASP A 150 -22.39 0.81 4.07
C ASP A 150 -22.89 -0.43 3.30
N SER A 151 -22.39 -0.69 2.08
CA SER A 151 -22.81 -1.86 1.28
C SER A 151 -22.24 -3.19 1.80
N PHE A 152 -21.14 -3.15 2.56
CA PHE A 152 -20.48 -4.30 3.19
C PHE A 152 -20.20 -4.02 4.67
N GLN A 153 -19.69 -5.01 5.40
CA GLN A 153 -18.99 -4.81 6.67
C GLN A 153 -17.48 -4.89 6.43
N LEU A 154 -16.74 -3.87 6.87
CA LEU A 154 -15.30 -3.99 7.06
C LEU A 154 -15.04 -4.60 8.44
N LEU A 155 -14.31 -5.71 8.46
CA LEU A 155 -13.97 -6.48 9.65
C LEU A 155 -12.51 -6.27 10.01
N ARG A 156 -12.20 -6.38 11.30
CA ARG A 156 -10.87 -6.18 11.88
C ARG A 156 -10.50 -7.32 12.81
N LYS A 157 -9.21 -7.61 12.89
CA LYS A 157 -8.67 -8.60 13.82
C LYS A 157 -7.22 -8.24 14.17
N SER A 158 -6.94 -8.22 15.46
CA SER A 158 -5.71 -7.70 16.08
C SER A 158 -5.17 -8.78 17.02
N VAL A 159 -4.03 -9.39 16.71
CA VAL A 159 -3.50 -10.54 17.46
C VAL A 159 -2.05 -10.27 17.92
N PRO A 160 -1.80 -10.07 19.22
CA PRO A 160 -0.44 -9.92 19.73
C PRO A 160 0.31 -11.26 19.76
N PHE A 161 1.61 -11.24 19.44
CA PHE A 161 2.52 -12.38 19.41
C PHE A 161 3.97 -11.97 19.71
N GLY A 162 4.92 -12.90 19.65
CA GLY A 162 6.27 -12.71 20.18
C GLY A 162 6.37 -12.76 21.70
N GLU A 163 7.59 -12.63 22.22
CA GLU A 163 7.85 -12.45 23.65
C GLU A 163 7.11 -11.23 24.21
N ASP A 164 6.43 -11.38 25.35
CA ASP A 164 5.54 -10.38 25.98
C ASP A 164 4.43 -9.78 25.07
N GLY A 165 4.19 -10.33 23.87
CA GLY A 165 3.27 -9.72 22.90
C GLY A 165 3.85 -8.49 22.21
N TRP A 166 5.18 -8.40 22.04
CA TRP A 166 5.85 -7.22 21.47
C TRP A 166 5.50 -6.91 20.00
N LEU A 167 5.03 -7.93 19.26
CA LEU A 167 4.50 -7.81 17.90
C LEU A 167 2.97 -7.95 17.91
N THR A 168 2.31 -7.32 16.95
CA THR A 168 0.89 -7.56 16.64
C THR A 168 0.73 -7.78 15.14
N VAL A 169 -0.09 -8.77 14.77
CA VAL A 169 -0.59 -8.90 13.40
C VAL A 169 -1.97 -8.25 13.32
N GLU A 170 -2.08 -7.28 12.44
CA GLU A 170 -3.29 -6.49 12.17
C GLU A 170 -3.87 -6.91 10.83
N MET A 171 -5.11 -7.39 10.85
CA MET A 171 -5.83 -7.89 9.70
C MET A 171 -7.09 -7.06 9.45
N ALA A 172 -7.39 -6.82 8.18
CA ALA A 172 -8.66 -6.25 7.75
C ALA A 172 -9.26 -7.12 6.65
N ALA A 173 -10.57 -7.34 6.69
CA ALA A 173 -11.26 -8.22 5.74
C ALA A 173 -12.70 -7.76 5.47
N ARG A 174 -13.28 -8.15 4.33
CA ARG A 174 -14.64 -7.72 3.95
C ARG A 174 -15.69 -8.79 4.19
N SER A 175 -16.91 -8.37 4.45
CA SER A 175 -18.11 -9.19 4.66
C SER A 175 -19.26 -8.55 3.87
N ARG A 176 -19.39 -8.92 2.58
CA ARG A 176 -20.41 -8.37 1.66
C ARG A 176 -21.82 -8.67 2.16
N GLU A 177 -22.06 -9.90 2.57
CA GLU A 177 -23.34 -10.38 3.12
C GLU A 177 -23.57 -9.93 4.58
N LYS A 178 -22.69 -9.10 5.14
CA LYS A 178 -22.81 -8.48 6.48
C LYS A 178 -22.99 -9.49 7.62
N THR A 179 -22.43 -10.68 7.48
CA THR A 179 -22.61 -11.81 8.43
C THR A 179 -21.72 -11.74 9.67
N GLY A 180 -20.89 -10.69 9.83
CA GLY A 180 -19.82 -10.64 10.83
C GLY A 180 -18.68 -11.64 10.59
N LYS A 181 -18.57 -12.19 9.38
CA LYS A 181 -17.54 -13.17 8.99
C LYS A 181 -16.95 -12.77 7.64
N PRO A 182 -15.64 -12.88 7.45
CA PRO A 182 -15.00 -12.43 6.22
C PRO A 182 -15.32 -13.33 5.02
N ASP A 183 -15.46 -12.72 3.84
CA ASP A 183 -15.65 -13.39 2.54
C ASP A 183 -14.37 -14.14 2.13
N GLY A 184 -13.20 -13.56 2.42
CA GLY A 184 -11.87 -14.15 2.28
C GLY A 184 -11.04 -13.90 3.53
N VAL A 185 -10.31 -14.90 4.01
CA VAL A 185 -9.53 -14.79 5.25
C VAL A 185 -8.06 -14.51 4.91
N PRO A 186 -7.51 -13.32 5.22
CA PRO A 186 -6.06 -13.13 5.21
C PRO A 186 -5.44 -13.90 6.39
N THR A 187 -4.30 -14.56 6.20
CA THR A 187 -3.69 -15.42 7.22
C THR A 187 -2.20 -15.16 7.41
N LEU A 188 -1.73 -15.37 8.64
CA LEU A 188 -0.31 -15.43 9.00
C LEU A 188 -0.05 -16.78 9.68
N GLN A 189 0.41 -17.75 8.90
CA GLN A 189 0.54 -19.16 9.30
C GLN A 189 2.00 -19.49 9.65
N VAL A 190 2.26 -19.76 10.92
CA VAL A 190 3.57 -20.20 11.40
C VAL A 190 3.79 -21.68 11.12
N LYS A 191 4.92 -22.02 10.49
CA LYS A 191 5.34 -23.38 10.19
C LYS A 191 6.86 -23.45 10.05
N ASN A 192 7.49 -24.46 10.65
CA ASN A 192 8.94 -24.75 10.53
C ASN A 192 9.89 -23.60 10.98
N GLY A 193 9.44 -22.65 11.82
CA GLY A 193 10.22 -21.46 12.16
C GLY A 193 10.05 -20.28 11.18
N GLU A 194 9.11 -20.37 10.25
CA GLU A 194 8.79 -19.30 9.30
C GLU A 194 7.31 -18.91 9.42
N ALA A 195 6.96 -17.66 9.13
CA ALA A 195 5.57 -17.21 9.07
C ALA A 195 5.16 -16.88 7.63
N LYS A 196 4.31 -17.74 7.04
CA LYS A 196 3.71 -17.46 5.73
C LYS A 196 2.53 -16.49 5.89
N MET A 197 2.64 -15.33 5.26
CA MET A 197 1.54 -14.40 4.98
C MET A 197 0.82 -14.82 3.68
N ASP A 198 -0.51 -14.80 3.69
CA ASP A 198 -1.37 -15.08 2.53
C ASP A 198 -2.57 -14.13 2.55
N VAL A 199 -2.73 -13.27 1.53
CA VAL A 199 -3.68 -12.15 1.53
C VAL A 199 -4.53 -12.14 0.25
N PRO A 200 -5.82 -12.54 0.33
CA PRO A 200 -6.77 -12.41 -0.77
C PRO A 200 -7.06 -10.95 -1.12
N TRP A 201 -7.36 -10.67 -2.39
CA TRP A 201 -7.81 -9.35 -2.85
C TRP A 201 -8.90 -8.77 -1.94
N ASP A 202 -8.84 -7.45 -1.70
CA ASP A 202 -9.77 -6.65 -0.87
C ASP A 202 -9.61 -6.75 0.65
N ASN A 203 -8.64 -7.56 1.07
CA ASN A 203 -8.24 -7.77 2.45
C ASN A 203 -6.81 -7.23 2.65
N GLY A 204 -6.41 -6.99 3.90
CA GLY A 204 -5.08 -6.52 4.26
C GLY A 204 -4.53 -7.24 5.48
N LEU A 205 -3.20 -7.34 5.58
CA LEU A 205 -2.50 -7.95 6.70
C LEU A 205 -1.11 -7.34 6.83
N ILE A 206 -0.81 -6.81 8.03
CA ILE A 206 0.53 -6.33 8.36
C ILE A 206 1.00 -6.92 9.70
N ILE A 207 2.31 -7.03 9.85
CA ILE A 207 2.98 -7.18 11.15
C ILE A 207 3.50 -5.80 11.56
N THR A 208 3.24 -5.42 12.81
CA THR A 208 3.69 -4.17 13.43
C THR A 208 4.26 -4.45 14.83
N SER A 209 5.05 -3.52 15.35
CA SER A 209 5.26 -3.38 16.79
C SER A 209 3.91 -3.11 17.50
N THR A 210 3.70 -3.71 18.68
CA THR A 210 2.47 -3.51 19.49
C THR A 210 2.43 -2.14 20.17
N ASN A 211 3.61 -1.59 20.46
CA ASN A 211 3.80 -0.28 21.07
C ASN A 211 4.79 0.52 20.21
N PRO A 212 4.71 1.87 20.21
CA PRO A 212 5.71 2.72 19.57
C PRO A 212 7.16 2.33 19.88
N LEU A 213 8.00 2.43 18.86
CA LEU A 213 9.42 2.18 18.95
C LEU A 213 10.14 3.23 19.82
N PRO A 214 11.30 2.91 20.42
CA PRO A 214 12.11 3.88 21.16
C PRO A 214 12.58 5.09 20.31
N SER A 215 13.20 6.08 20.94
CA SER A 215 13.78 7.23 20.22
C SER A 215 15.01 6.91 19.38
N GLN A 216 15.67 5.78 19.65
CA GLN A 216 16.69 5.18 18.79
C GLN A 216 16.51 3.66 18.76
N TYR A 217 16.42 3.10 17.56
CA TYR A 217 16.16 1.68 17.34
C TYR A 217 16.76 1.21 16.02
N ARG A 218 16.87 -0.12 15.86
CA ARG A 218 16.92 -0.78 14.56
C ARG A 218 15.91 -1.93 14.55
N VAL A 219 15.04 -1.96 13.57
CA VAL A 219 14.19 -3.12 13.24
C VAL A 219 14.86 -3.86 12.09
N GLU A 220 14.88 -5.19 12.12
CA GLU A 220 15.42 -6.07 11.07
C GLU A 220 14.51 -7.28 10.90
N TYR A 221 14.34 -7.80 9.68
CA TYR A 221 13.77 -9.13 9.45
C TYR A 221 14.33 -9.80 8.20
N GLU A 222 13.94 -11.05 7.97
CA GLU A 222 14.33 -11.87 6.82
C GLU A 222 13.10 -12.25 5.96
N LEU A 223 13.19 -11.98 4.66
CA LEU A 223 12.17 -12.32 3.66
C LEU A 223 12.60 -13.60 2.92
N LYS A 224 11.76 -14.64 3.03
CA LYS A 224 12.01 -16.00 2.56
C LYS A 224 11.32 -16.30 1.23
N THR A 225 10.11 -15.78 1.00
CA THR A 225 9.40 -15.89 -0.29
C THR A 225 8.59 -14.63 -0.60
N LEU A 226 8.32 -14.36 -1.88
CA LEU A 226 7.49 -13.26 -2.36
C LEU A 226 6.70 -13.67 -3.62
N ASP A 227 5.38 -13.54 -3.58
CA ASP A 227 4.43 -13.70 -4.70
C ASP A 227 3.36 -12.61 -4.56
N PHE A 228 3.74 -11.35 -4.83
CA PHE A 228 2.89 -10.16 -4.80
C PHE A 228 2.95 -9.43 -6.16
N GLY A 229 2.68 -10.20 -7.21
CA GLY A 229 2.77 -9.75 -8.60
C GLY A 229 4.20 -9.62 -9.09
N GLY A 230 4.45 -8.63 -9.95
CA GLY A 230 5.68 -8.51 -10.72
C GLY A 230 5.68 -9.46 -11.93
N LYS A 231 6.76 -9.46 -12.71
CA LYS A 231 6.93 -10.40 -13.83
C LYS A 231 7.43 -11.76 -13.34
N ASP A 232 7.16 -12.81 -14.12
CA ASP A 232 7.71 -14.14 -13.88
C ASP A 232 9.20 -14.27 -14.30
N ILE A 233 9.74 -15.49 -14.26
CA ILE A 233 11.10 -15.80 -14.71
C ILE A 233 11.33 -15.58 -16.22
N ASN A 234 10.28 -15.62 -17.04
CA ASN A 234 10.35 -15.36 -18.47
C ASN A 234 10.26 -13.86 -18.81
N GLY A 235 9.87 -13.02 -17.83
CA GLY A 235 9.65 -11.58 -18.00
C GLY A 235 8.20 -11.21 -18.32
N GLU A 236 7.27 -12.15 -18.18
CA GLU A 236 5.85 -11.98 -18.48
C GLU A 236 5.04 -11.50 -17.28
N TRP A 237 4.06 -10.63 -17.54
CA TRP A 237 3.05 -10.22 -16.55
C TRP A 237 1.89 -11.20 -16.42
N ASN A 238 1.77 -12.16 -17.36
CA ASN A 238 0.69 -13.15 -17.42
C ASN A 238 1.29 -14.56 -17.28
N TYR A 239 1.10 -15.19 -16.12
CA TYR A 239 1.70 -16.49 -15.76
C TYR A 239 0.73 -17.29 -14.88
N ASP A 240 0.74 -18.61 -14.96
CA ASP A 240 -0.04 -19.52 -14.10
C ASP A 240 -1.55 -19.23 -13.98
N GLY A 241 -2.14 -18.58 -15.00
CA GLY A 241 -3.54 -18.13 -14.97
C GLY A 241 -3.77 -16.88 -14.10
N LYS A 242 -2.71 -16.16 -13.73
CA LYS A 242 -2.70 -14.84 -13.10
C LYS A 242 -2.37 -13.73 -14.11
N ILE A 243 -2.69 -12.50 -13.74
CA ILE A 243 -2.20 -11.24 -14.31
C ILE A 243 -1.60 -10.45 -13.14
N ASN A 244 -0.29 -10.19 -13.15
CA ASN A 244 0.40 -9.46 -12.07
C ASN A 244 0.04 -9.97 -10.65
N GLY A 245 0.04 -11.30 -10.45
CA GLY A 245 -0.35 -11.94 -9.19
C GLY A 245 -1.86 -12.24 -9.04
N TYR A 246 -2.75 -11.44 -9.65
CA TYR A 246 -4.20 -11.60 -9.53
C TYR A 246 -4.77 -12.71 -10.42
N PRO A 247 -5.76 -13.52 -9.98
CA PRO A 247 -6.48 -14.45 -10.84
C PRO A 247 -7.08 -13.81 -12.11
N SER A 248 -6.65 -14.29 -13.29
CA SER A 248 -7.05 -13.72 -14.60
C SER A 248 -8.54 -13.82 -14.94
N LYS A 249 -9.29 -14.69 -14.25
CA LYS A 249 -10.70 -15.00 -14.52
C LYS A 249 -11.69 -14.30 -13.59
N THR A 250 -11.21 -13.44 -12.68
CA THR A 250 -12.09 -12.66 -11.81
C THR A 250 -12.45 -11.34 -12.50
N GLU A 251 -13.68 -11.26 -13.01
CA GLU A 251 -14.17 -10.16 -13.85
C GLU A 251 -14.30 -8.82 -13.10
N CYS A 252 -14.33 -8.85 -11.76
CA CYS A 252 -14.45 -7.66 -10.91
C CYS A 252 -13.41 -7.69 -9.79
N MET A 253 -12.32 -6.93 -10.00
CA MET A 253 -11.28 -6.65 -9.01
C MET A 253 -10.97 -5.16 -9.07
N THR A 254 -11.46 -4.40 -8.10
CA THR A 254 -11.43 -2.94 -8.13
C THR A 254 -11.01 -2.31 -6.80
N ASN A 255 -10.69 -1.01 -6.84
CA ASN A 255 -10.35 -0.20 -5.67
C ASN A 255 -11.56 0.26 -4.82
N PHE A 256 -12.75 -0.27 -5.08
CA PHE A 256 -14.01 0.05 -4.40
C PHE A 256 -13.92 -0.05 -2.86
N PRO A 257 -14.56 0.84 -2.08
CA PRO A 257 -15.20 2.11 -2.48
C PRO A 257 -14.24 3.32 -2.48
N TRP A 258 -12.94 3.13 -2.28
CA TRP A 258 -11.97 4.21 -2.09
C TRP A 258 -11.22 4.55 -3.39
N VAL A 259 -11.92 5.20 -4.33
CA VAL A 259 -11.30 5.81 -5.51
C VAL A 259 -10.87 7.25 -5.20
N ARG A 260 -9.84 7.72 -5.90
CA ARG A 260 -9.45 9.13 -5.93
C ARG A 260 -10.02 9.80 -7.17
N LEU A 261 -11.02 10.68 -7.01
CA LEU A 261 -11.45 11.57 -8.08
C LEU A 261 -10.45 12.73 -8.24
N ARG A 262 -9.65 12.70 -9.32
CA ARG A 262 -8.87 13.86 -9.78
C ARG A 262 -9.82 14.90 -10.41
N GLN A 263 -9.64 16.17 -10.08
CA GLN A 263 -10.39 17.27 -10.71
C GLN A 263 -9.88 17.51 -12.15
N ASN A 264 -10.78 17.79 -13.08
CA ASN A 264 -10.46 18.13 -14.47
C ASN A 264 -9.85 19.54 -14.57
N LYS A 265 -9.16 19.82 -15.69
CA LYS A 265 -8.48 21.12 -15.92
C LYS A 265 -9.41 22.34 -15.98
N ASP A 266 -10.72 22.13 -16.16
CA ASP A 266 -11.77 23.16 -16.15
C ASP A 266 -12.44 23.34 -14.77
N GLY A 267 -12.00 22.59 -13.76
CA GLY A 267 -12.59 22.57 -12.42
C GLY A 267 -13.78 21.61 -12.25
N SER A 268 -14.21 20.92 -13.31
CA SER A 268 -15.22 19.85 -13.21
C SER A 268 -14.64 18.57 -12.58
N TYR A 269 -15.51 17.60 -12.27
CA TYR A 269 -15.11 16.26 -11.84
C TYR A 269 -15.50 15.24 -12.92
N PRO A 270 -14.83 14.07 -12.99
CA PRO A 270 -15.10 13.05 -14.01
C PRO A 270 -16.54 12.51 -13.94
N THR A 271 -17.06 12.06 -15.09
CA THR A 271 -18.41 11.49 -15.23
C THR A 271 -18.34 10.05 -15.79
N PRO A 272 -18.99 9.05 -15.18
CA PRO A 272 -19.65 9.11 -13.86
C PRO A 272 -18.68 9.53 -12.77
N GLY A 273 -19.19 10.34 -11.83
CA GLY A 273 -18.49 10.59 -10.57
C GLY A 273 -18.70 9.41 -9.64
N TYR A 274 -18.55 9.63 -8.34
CA TYR A 274 -18.93 8.62 -7.34
C TYR A 274 -20.37 8.12 -7.53
N ASP A 275 -21.30 8.99 -7.94
CA ASP A 275 -22.74 8.71 -8.05
C ASP A 275 -23.16 7.69 -9.11
N GLN A 276 -22.26 7.22 -9.98
CA GLN A 276 -22.56 6.31 -11.10
C GLN A 276 -23.69 6.80 -12.02
N ASN A 277 -23.77 8.11 -12.26
CA ASN A 277 -24.87 8.78 -12.98
C ASN A 277 -26.22 8.73 -12.24
N GLY A 278 -26.20 8.74 -10.91
CA GLY A 278 -27.39 8.73 -10.06
C GLY A 278 -27.90 7.34 -9.68
N ALA A 279 -27.02 6.32 -9.64
CA ALA A 279 -27.41 4.97 -9.26
C ALA A 279 -27.82 4.90 -7.77
N GLU A 280 -28.96 4.25 -7.50
CA GLU A 280 -29.44 4.03 -6.13
C GLU A 280 -28.51 3.08 -5.37
N GLN A 281 -28.18 1.93 -5.98
CA GLN A 281 -27.33 0.90 -5.41
C GLN A 281 -25.90 1.01 -5.95
N PRO A 282 -24.86 0.93 -5.11
CA PRO A 282 -23.48 0.94 -5.57
C PRO A 282 -23.06 -0.34 -6.29
N ASP A 283 -22.50 -0.21 -7.50
CA ASP A 283 -21.87 -1.31 -8.24
C ASP A 283 -20.32 -1.22 -8.09
N PRO A 284 -19.67 -2.18 -7.39
CA PRO A 284 -18.21 -2.23 -7.25
C PRO A 284 -17.44 -2.40 -8.56
N CYS A 285 -18.09 -2.84 -9.63
CA CYS A 285 -17.49 -3.25 -10.89
C CYS A 285 -17.63 -2.17 -11.99
N ALA A 286 -18.46 -1.16 -11.78
CA ALA A 286 -18.63 -0.03 -12.69
C ALA A 286 -17.72 1.16 -12.33
N LYS A 287 -17.41 2.01 -13.34
CA LYS A 287 -16.74 3.31 -13.13
C LYS A 287 -17.50 4.11 -12.05
N PRO A 288 -16.82 4.83 -11.14
CA PRO A 288 -15.43 5.27 -11.23
C PRO A 288 -14.38 4.28 -10.70
N PHE A 289 -14.79 3.14 -10.15
CA PHE A 289 -13.87 2.17 -9.57
C PHE A 289 -12.99 1.54 -10.65
N GLY A 290 -11.67 1.56 -10.43
CA GLY A 290 -10.68 1.15 -11.43
C GLY A 290 -10.30 -0.32 -11.29
N ASP A 291 -9.99 -0.99 -12.41
CA ASP A 291 -9.43 -2.35 -12.40
C ASP A 291 -7.99 -2.32 -11.88
N ILE A 292 -7.77 -2.96 -10.73
CA ILE A 292 -6.48 -2.92 -10.03
C ILE A 292 -5.49 -3.99 -10.53
N LYS A 293 -5.85 -4.86 -11.49
CA LYS A 293 -4.95 -5.92 -11.97
C LYS A 293 -3.68 -5.40 -12.65
N ALA A 294 -3.62 -4.10 -12.97
CA ALA A 294 -2.40 -3.42 -13.41
C ALA A 294 -1.39 -3.16 -12.27
N GLU A 295 -1.77 -3.33 -11.00
CA GLU A 295 -1.03 -2.87 -9.81
C GLU A 295 -1.01 -3.90 -8.69
N ASN A 296 0.15 -4.42 -8.35
CA ASN A 296 0.35 -5.28 -7.17
C ASN A 296 1.58 -4.79 -6.39
N GLY A 297 1.85 -5.34 -5.21
CA GLY A 297 2.98 -4.88 -4.41
C GLY A 297 3.05 -5.44 -3.00
N PHE A 298 4.13 -5.10 -2.32
CA PHE A 298 4.41 -5.55 -0.95
C PHE A 298 5.26 -4.49 -0.23
N TYR A 299 4.89 -4.17 1.01
CA TYR A 299 5.63 -3.24 1.84
C TYR A 299 6.68 -4.02 2.63
N LEU A 300 7.92 -3.90 2.20
CA LEU A 300 9.05 -4.66 2.74
C LEU A 300 9.31 -4.23 4.17
N MET A 301 9.48 -2.92 4.41
CA MET A 301 9.42 -2.32 5.74
C MET A 301 9.14 -0.82 5.60
N GLU A 302 8.19 -0.30 6.36
CA GLU A 302 7.94 1.14 6.49
C GLU A 302 8.02 1.56 7.95
N ILE A 303 8.36 2.81 8.20
CA ILE A 303 8.09 3.51 9.46
C ILE A 303 6.96 4.50 9.22
N VAL A 304 5.91 4.38 10.03
CA VAL A 304 4.72 5.25 9.98
C VAL A 304 4.60 6.10 11.25
N ASP A 305 3.91 7.23 11.12
CA ASP A 305 3.73 8.28 12.13
C ASP A 305 2.67 7.98 13.20
N HIS A 306 2.11 6.77 13.19
CA HIS A 306 0.92 6.40 13.95
C HIS A 306 1.19 5.34 15.02
N ALA A 307 0.47 5.42 16.15
CA ALA A 307 0.71 4.59 17.33
C ALA A 307 0.27 3.12 17.19
N HIS A 308 -0.76 2.86 16.39
CA HIS A 308 -1.36 1.52 16.22
C HIS A 308 -1.75 1.28 14.75
N PRO A 309 -0.79 1.21 13.82
CA PRO A 309 -1.10 1.09 12.40
C PRO A 309 -1.82 -0.24 12.10
N ALA A 310 -2.78 -0.18 11.19
CA ALA A 310 -3.52 -1.33 10.69
C ALA A 310 -3.73 -1.18 9.17
N PRO A 311 -4.17 -2.21 8.44
CA PRO A 311 -4.44 -2.06 7.01
C PRO A 311 -5.57 -1.05 6.76
N HIS A 312 -5.45 -0.18 5.77
CA HIS A 312 -6.39 0.89 5.47
C HIS A 312 -6.54 1.11 3.97
N ASN A 313 -7.45 2.01 3.58
CA ASN A 313 -7.53 2.51 2.22
C ASN A 313 -6.18 3.10 1.73
N ASN A 314 -5.99 3.17 0.41
CA ASN A 314 -4.75 3.63 -0.21
C ASN A 314 -4.24 5.02 0.23
N ILE A 315 -5.16 5.96 0.52
CA ILE A 315 -4.80 7.36 0.82
C ILE A 315 -4.12 7.46 2.19
N PHE A 316 -4.63 6.75 3.20
CA PHE A 316 -4.07 6.74 4.55
C PHE A 316 -2.57 6.39 4.57
N ILE A 317 -2.18 5.24 3.98
CA ILE A 317 -0.77 4.82 4.06
C ILE A 317 0.15 5.78 3.29
N HIS A 318 -0.35 6.49 2.29
CA HIS A 318 0.43 7.49 1.56
C HIS A 318 0.59 8.84 2.29
N SER A 319 -0.28 9.20 3.26
CA SER A 319 -0.12 10.42 4.08
C SER A 319 0.66 10.22 5.39
N HIS A 320 0.87 8.96 5.81
CA HIS A 320 1.38 8.60 7.15
C HIS A 320 2.75 7.90 7.19
N ARG A 321 3.43 7.72 6.04
CA ARG A 321 4.80 7.18 5.97
C ARG A 321 5.87 8.24 6.22
N LYS A 322 6.87 7.92 7.05
CA LYS A 322 8.10 8.72 7.27
C LYS A 322 9.24 8.28 6.35
N VAL A 323 9.46 6.98 6.27
CA VAL A 323 10.55 6.32 5.52
C VAL A 323 10.21 4.86 5.28
N GLY A 324 10.56 4.30 4.12
CA GLY A 324 10.55 2.86 3.93
C GLY A 324 10.83 2.34 2.52
N MET A 325 10.78 1.01 2.46
CA MET A 325 11.04 0.16 1.32
C MET A 325 9.74 -0.52 0.90
N ASP A 326 9.22 -0.19 -0.28
CA ASP A 326 8.11 -0.90 -0.91
C ASP A 326 8.50 -1.55 -2.25
N ILE A 327 7.68 -2.50 -2.71
CA ILE A 327 7.69 -3.00 -4.09
C ILE A 327 6.35 -2.63 -4.70
N TYR A 328 6.39 -1.91 -5.82
CA TYR A 328 5.21 -1.55 -6.61
C TYR A 328 5.35 -2.15 -8.01
N SER A 329 4.56 -3.19 -8.25
CA SER A 329 4.55 -4.05 -9.43
C SER A 329 3.50 -3.58 -10.43
N VAL A 330 3.91 -2.87 -11.49
CA VAL A 330 2.99 -2.05 -12.31
C VAL A 330 3.06 -2.37 -13.80
N ASN A 331 1.94 -2.87 -14.35
CA ASN A 331 1.72 -3.06 -15.79
C ASN A 331 0.76 -2.00 -16.37
N GLY A 332 0.77 -0.80 -15.78
CA GLY A 332 -0.06 0.35 -16.15
C GLY A 332 0.64 1.35 -17.07
N GLY A 333 -0.14 2.13 -17.83
CA GLY A 333 0.39 3.10 -18.80
C GLY A 333 1.25 4.21 -18.21
N TRP A 334 1.07 4.52 -16.92
CA TRP A 334 1.79 5.52 -16.14
C TRP A 334 3.19 5.06 -15.70
N ALA A 335 3.47 3.75 -15.68
CA ALA A 335 4.79 3.21 -15.31
C ALA A 335 5.93 3.63 -16.26
N LYS A 336 5.60 4.27 -17.40
CA LYS A 336 6.56 4.92 -18.30
C LYS A 336 7.34 6.07 -17.66
N ALA A 337 6.87 6.62 -16.54
CA ALA A 337 7.59 7.63 -15.76
C ALA A 337 8.49 7.03 -14.66
N TYR A 338 8.43 5.70 -14.45
CA TYR A 338 9.22 4.99 -13.45
C TYR A 338 10.52 4.45 -14.04
N TRP A 339 11.51 4.27 -13.17
CA TRP A 339 12.87 3.85 -13.51
C TRP A 339 13.37 2.80 -12.52
N GLY A 340 14.31 1.96 -12.95
CA GLY A 340 15.12 1.14 -12.06
C GLY A 340 16.60 1.49 -12.20
N CYS A 341 17.33 1.52 -11.10
CA CYS A 341 18.79 1.54 -11.15
C CYS A 341 19.33 0.21 -11.74
N ASP A 342 20.44 0.26 -12.46
CA ASP A 342 21.31 -0.88 -12.75
C ASP A 342 22.64 -0.68 -12.00
N PRO A 343 22.79 -1.27 -10.80
CA PRO A 343 23.98 -1.09 -9.99
C PRO A 343 25.25 -1.74 -10.56
N SER A 344 25.18 -2.47 -11.68
CA SER A 344 26.38 -3.01 -12.35
C SER A 344 27.15 -1.95 -13.15
N ASN A 345 26.46 -0.89 -13.58
CA ASN A 345 27.04 0.19 -14.40
C ASN A 345 26.63 1.61 -13.96
N GLY A 346 25.82 1.75 -12.91
CA GLY A 346 25.47 3.03 -12.30
C GLY A 346 24.49 3.87 -13.09
N LYS A 347 23.69 3.27 -13.98
CA LYS A 347 22.72 3.98 -14.83
C LYS A 347 21.29 3.62 -14.49
N LEU A 348 20.38 4.53 -14.76
CA LEU A 348 18.95 4.22 -14.78
C LEU A 348 18.55 3.54 -16.10
N LYS A 349 17.56 2.65 -16.01
CA LYS A 349 16.83 2.06 -17.14
C LYS A 349 15.32 2.28 -16.95
N PRO A 350 14.53 2.37 -18.03
CA PRO A 350 13.07 2.44 -17.93
C PRO A 350 12.49 1.27 -17.13
N TYR A 351 11.41 1.51 -16.38
CA TYR A 351 10.75 0.46 -15.60
C TYR A 351 10.32 -0.75 -16.45
N ALA A 352 9.99 -0.55 -17.73
CA ALA A 352 9.65 -1.61 -18.68
C ALA A 352 10.74 -2.71 -18.79
N ASP A 353 12.02 -2.37 -18.59
CA ASP A 353 13.17 -3.28 -18.69
C ASP A 353 13.51 -3.98 -17.35
N THR A 354 12.90 -3.53 -16.25
CA THR A 354 12.98 -4.20 -14.93
C THR A 354 12.20 -5.52 -14.95
N ASN A 355 12.38 -6.34 -13.92
CA ASN A 355 11.55 -7.51 -13.66
C ASN A 355 10.19 -7.15 -12.99
N GLY A 356 9.88 -5.88 -12.78
CA GLY A 356 8.69 -5.43 -12.04
C GLY A 356 8.79 -5.57 -10.52
N HIS A 357 9.85 -6.20 -9.99
CA HIS A 357 10.12 -6.36 -8.56
C HIS A 357 11.18 -5.34 -8.10
N GLY A 358 10.97 -4.07 -8.44
CA GLY A 358 11.83 -2.97 -8.02
C GLY A 358 11.60 -2.62 -6.56
N ILE A 359 12.68 -2.55 -5.77
CA ILE A 359 12.67 -2.08 -4.38
C ILE A 359 12.77 -0.56 -4.41
N ASN A 360 11.71 0.11 -3.98
CA ASN A 360 11.63 1.56 -3.88
C ASN A 360 12.07 1.99 -2.48
N GLU A 361 13.34 2.38 -2.36
CA GLU A 361 13.89 3.04 -1.17
C GLU A 361 13.37 4.49 -1.13
N ILE A 362 12.53 4.86 -0.17
CA ILE A 362 11.93 6.20 -0.10
C ILE A 362 12.10 6.83 1.28
N PHE A 363 12.68 8.03 1.35
CA PHE A 363 12.43 8.96 2.44
C PHE A 363 11.35 9.96 1.99
N PHE A 364 10.29 10.12 2.78
CA PHE A 364 9.20 11.03 2.43
C PHE A 364 9.54 12.47 2.86
N ASP A 365 9.49 13.41 1.92
CA ASP A 365 9.87 14.81 2.08
C ASP A 365 8.69 15.65 2.57
N GLY A 366 8.71 15.95 3.86
CA GLY A 366 7.72 16.80 4.52
C GLY A 366 7.76 18.28 4.15
N SER A 367 8.74 18.73 3.34
CA SER A 367 8.84 20.14 2.91
C SER A 367 8.08 20.44 1.60
N VAL A 368 7.73 19.41 0.81
CA VAL A 368 7.08 19.56 -0.50
C VAL A 368 5.98 18.52 -0.68
N TRP A 369 4.77 18.96 -1.02
CA TRP A 369 3.71 18.06 -1.46
C TRP A 369 3.89 17.68 -2.94
N ARG A 370 4.11 16.39 -3.18
CA ARG A 370 3.94 15.73 -4.46
C ARG A 370 2.51 15.77 -4.97
N ASP A 371 1.56 15.61 -4.04
CA ASP A 371 0.14 15.74 -4.33
C ASP A 371 -0.62 16.47 -3.21
N PRO A 372 -0.85 17.79 -3.37
CA PRO A 372 -1.55 18.59 -2.36
C PRO A 372 -3.04 18.26 -2.27
N SER A 373 -3.58 17.37 -3.12
CA SER A 373 -4.99 16.96 -2.99
C SER A 373 -5.20 15.97 -1.83
N PHE A 374 -4.15 15.37 -1.26
CA PHE A 374 -4.27 14.46 -0.10
C PHE A 374 -3.03 14.44 0.81
N ALA A 375 -2.26 15.55 0.84
CA ALA A 375 -0.98 15.65 1.57
C ALA A 375 0.00 14.49 1.25
N TYR A 376 0.11 14.12 -0.03
CA TYR A 376 1.16 13.18 -0.45
C TYR A 376 2.49 13.92 -0.50
N ASN A 377 3.44 13.47 0.31
CA ASN A 377 4.77 14.04 0.39
C ASN A 377 5.64 13.61 -0.79
N GLU A 378 6.63 14.44 -1.15
CA GLU A 378 7.55 14.14 -2.23
C GLU A 378 8.59 13.09 -1.84
N PHE A 379 9.19 12.41 -2.82
CA PHE A 379 10.09 11.30 -2.58
C PHE A 379 11.54 11.74 -2.71
N VAL A 380 12.37 11.39 -1.72
CA VAL A 380 13.82 11.32 -1.89
C VAL A 380 14.21 9.85 -1.99
N MET A 381 14.69 9.45 -3.16
CA MET A 381 14.97 8.06 -3.53
C MET A 381 16.48 7.84 -3.66
N PRO A 382 17.16 7.35 -2.61
CA PRO A 382 18.57 6.99 -2.68
C PRO A 382 18.72 5.67 -3.45
N THR A 383 19.71 5.60 -4.34
CA THR A 383 20.01 4.38 -5.10
C THR A 383 21.52 4.23 -5.29
N PRO A 384 22.01 3.05 -5.71
CA PRO A 384 23.40 2.86 -6.15
C PRO A 384 23.77 3.67 -7.40
N CYS A 385 22.78 4.23 -8.11
CA CYS A 385 22.94 5.08 -9.29
C CYS A 385 22.92 6.59 -8.97
N GLY A 386 22.74 6.96 -7.69
CA GLY A 386 22.57 8.35 -7.25
C GLY A 386 21.33 8.55 -6.39
N ILE A 387 21.16 9.78 -5.88
CA ILE A 387 19.95 10.22 -5.18
C ILE A 387 19.06 10.94 -6.19
N PHE A 388 17.76 10.63 -6.19
CA PHE A 388 16.78 11.24 -7.07
C PHE A 388 15.61 11.82 -6.27
N HIS A 389 15.03 12.91 -6.77
CA HIS A 389 13.86 13.56 -6.18
C HIS A 389 12.66 13.43 -7.12
N GLY A 390 11.48 13.08 -6.59
CA GLY A 390 10.32 12.73 -7.43
C GLY A 390 9.67 13.88 -8.21
N ASP A 391 10.06 15.12 -7.88
CA ASP A 391 9.73 16.39 -8.53
C ASP A 391 10.78 16.85 -9.57
N GLU A 392 11.95 16.21 -9.60
CA GLU A 392 13.04 16.52 -10.54
C GLU A 392 12.87 15.83 -11.91
N ARG A 393 13.51 16.42 -12.92
CA ARG A 393 13.44 15.96 -14.32
C ARG A 393 14.75 15.39 -14.80
N ASN A 394 14.66 14.26 -15.52
CA ASN A 394 15.80 13.66 -16.22
C ASN A 394 16.25 14.52 -17.42
N HIS A 395 17.30 14.06 -18.10
CA HIS A 395 17.85 14.74 -19.29
C HIS A 395 16.88 14.80 -20.48
N ASP A 396 15.88 13.91 -20.55
CA ASP A 396 14.78 13.90 -21.51
C ASP A 396 13.57 14.77 -21.07
N ASN A 397 13.74 15.57 -20.01
CA ASN A 397 12.72 16.45 -19.41
C ASN A 397 11.49 15.71 -18.83
N GLN A 398 11.61 14.41 -18.56
CA GLN A 398 10.60 13.57 -17.90
C GLN A 398 10.79 13.59 -16.38
N LEU A 399 9.72 13.61 -15.61
CA LEU A 399 9.79 13.48 -14.15
C LEU A 399 10.22 12.06 -13.75
N GLN A 400 11.12 11.95 -12.78
CA GLN A 400 11.60 10.65 -12.28
C GLN A 400 10.71 10.20 -11.12
N THR A 401 9.45 9.88 -11.42
CA THR A 401 8.40 9.80 -10.40
C THR A 401 8.59 8.66 -9.42
N ILE A 402 9.16 7.53 -9.83
CA ILE A 402 9.67 6.48 -8.93
C ILE A 402 10.99 5.96 -9.52
N VAL A 403 12.00 5.75 -8.66
CA VAL A 403 13.29 5.17 -9.04
C VAL A 403 13.65 4.04 -8.08
N SER A 404 13.49 2.80 -8.51
CA SER A 404 13.83 1.63 -7.68
C SER A 404 15.35 1.46 -7.54
N ALA A 405 15.83 1.22 -6.32
CA ALA A 405 17.25 1.16 -5.98
C ALA A 405 17.91 -0.18 -6.37
N ALA A 406 17.17 -1.29 -6.29
CA ALA A 406 17.59 -2.61 -6.73
C ALA A 406 16.36 -3.44 -7.17
N GLU A 407 16.61 -4.61 -7.77
CA GLU A 407 15.55 -5.56 -8.14
C GLU A 407 15.74 -6.87 -7.36
N ILE A 408 14.72 -7.27 -6.59
CA ILE A 408 14.65 -8.57 -5.92
C ILE A 408 14.38 -9.67 -6.95
N GLN A 409 14.78 -10.91 -6.66
CA GLN A 409 14.63 -12.05 -7.58
C GLN A 409 13.82 -13.18 -6.93
N PRO A 410 12.48 -13.15 -6.96
CA PRO A 410 11.68 -14.18 -6.28
C PRO A 410 11.88 -15.61 -6.81
N HIS A 411 12.36 -15.78 -8.04
CA HIS A 411 12.61 -17.10 -8.63
C HIS A 411 13.79 -17.87 -7.98
N VAL A 412 14.64 -17.23 -7.17
CA VAL A 412 15.67 -17.92 -6.35
C VAL A 412 15.24 -18.17 -4.90
N MET A 413 14.08 -17.66 -4.48
CA MET A 413 13.47 -17.97 -3.19
C MET A 413 12.85 -19.39 -3.20
N PRO A 414 12.81 -20.11 -2.07
CA PRO A 414 13.31 -19.74 -0.74
C PRO A 414 14.80 -20.06 -0.50
N ASN A 415 15.53 -20.52 -1.52
CA ASN A 415 16.94 -20.90 -1.37
C ASN A 415 17.83 -19.69 -1.04
N GLU A 416 17.49 -18.53 -1.60
CA GLU A 416 18.07 -17.23 -1.25
C GLU A 416 17.14 -16.48 -0.27
N THR A 417 17.71 -15.94 0.80
CA THR A 417 17.01 -15.11 1.79
C THR A 417 17.44 -13.66 1.67
N TYR A 418 16.48 -12.74 1.66
CA TYR A 418 16.72 -11.30 1.67
C TYR A 418 16.53 -10.75 3.09
N LYS A 419 17.20 -9.66 3.41
CA LYS A 419 17.15 -9.02 4.73
C LYS A 419 16.92 -7.52 4.59
N PHE A 420 15.99 -7.00 5.37
CA PHE A 420 15.59 -5.59 5.36
C PHE A 420 15.63 -5.04 6.77
N ALA A 421 16.09 -3.80 6.91
CA ALA A 421 16.15 -3.10 8.19
C ALA A 421 15.97 -1.59 8.05
N ILE A 422 15.35 -0.98 9.05
CA ILE A 422 15.30 0.48 9.24
C ILE A 422 15.79 0.82 10.65
N GLU A 423 16.59 1.88 10.75
CA GLU A 423 17.30 2.30 11.95
C GLU A 423 17.09 3.80 12.19
N ARG A 424 16.57 4.19 13.35
CA ARG A 424 16.50 5.59 13.81
C ARG A 424 17.68 5.89 14.73
N THR A 425 18.42 6.93 14.39
CA THR A 425 19.55 7.47 15.16
C THR A 425 19.17 8.81 15.82
N ASP A 426 20.09 9.40 16.58
CA ASP A 426 19.96 10.77 17.10
C ASP A 426 19.93 11.88 16.01
N LYS A 427 20.12 11.54 14.73
CA LYS A 427 20.30 12.49 13.62
C LYS A 427 19.40 12.25 12.41
N GLY A 428 18.84 11.06 12.26
CA GLY A 428 18.25 10.62 11.00
C GLY A 428 17.90 9.15 10.96
N TYR A 429 17.37 8.72 9.82
CA TYR A 429 17.05 7.32 9.53
C TYR A 429 18.11 6.69 8.61
N VAL A 430 18.31 5.38 8.76
CA VAL A 430 19.02 4.55 7.80
C VAL A 430 18.08 3.46 7.29
N GLN A 431 18.04 3.27 5.98
CA GLN A 431 17.44 2.10 5.33
C GLN A 431 18.54 1.14 4.90
N GLU A 432 18.29 -0.17 5.00
CA GLU A 432 19.27 -1.19 4.64
C GLU A 432 18.60 -2.44 4.06
N MET A 433 19.08 -2.87 2.90
CA MET A 433 18.67 -4.10 2.23
C MET A 433 19.89 -4.98 1.91
N THR A 434 19.74 -6.30 2.06
CA THR A 434 20.77 -7.30 1.72
C THR A 434 20.14 -8.48 0.98
N GLY A 435 20.76 -8.94 -0.10
CA GLY A 435 20.35 -10.15 -0.82
C GLY A 435 20.93 -10.25 -2.23
N ASN A 436 20.45 -11.25 -2.98
CA ASN A 436 20.92 -11.60 -4.31
C ASN A 436 20.21 -10.75 -5.37
N PHE A 437 20.58 -9.48 -5.51
CA PHE A 437 19.90 -8.55 -6.41
C PHE A 437 20.27 -8.77 -7.88
N ARG A 438 19.32 -8.49 -8.78
CA ARG A 438 19.55 -8.54 -10.24
C ARG A 438 20.77 -7.66 -10.61
N TYR A 439 21.51 -8.06 -11.65
CA TYR A 439 22.72 -7.41 -12.18
C TYR A 439 23.99 -7.43 -11.29
N VAL A 440 23.89 -7.59 -9.96
CA VAL A 440 25.07 -7.54 -9.05
C VAL A 440 25.26 -8.75 -8.14
N GLY A 441 24.26 -9.63 -8.01
CA GLY A 441 24.32 -10.77 -7.10
C GLY A 441 24.23 -10.34 -5.63
N GLN A 442 24.85 -11.12 -4.74
CA GLN A 442 24.80 -10.88 -3.30
C GLN A 442 25.46 -9.55 -2.91
N ARG A 443 24.67 -8.63 -2.36
CA ARG A 443 25.11 -7.28 -1.95
C ARG A 443 24.34 -6.81 -0.72
N THR A 444 24.93 -5.89 0.04
CA THR A 444 24.24 -5.02 1.01
C THR A 444 24.25 -3.60 0.49
N TYR A 445 23.10 -2.91 0.57
CA TYR A 445 22.97 -1.47 0.38
C TYR A 445 22.46 -0.85 1.68
N ARG A 446 22.98 0.34 2.01
CA ARG A 446 22.64 1.08 3.23
C ARG A 446 22.61 2.56 2.91
N PHE A 447 21.50 3.24 3.19
CA PHE A 447 21.29 4.65 2.84
C PHE A 447 20.89 5.43 4.09
N PHE A 448 21.73 6.37 4.53
CA PHE A 448 21.42 7.31 5.60
C PHE A 448 20.81 8.60 5.06
N ARG A 449 19.80 9.15 5.73
CA ARG A 449 19.36 10.53 5.54
C ARG A 449 19.12 11.19 6.90
N PRO A 450 19.70 12.39 7.17
CA PRO A 450 19.40 13.15 8.37
C PRO A 450 17.95 13.65 8.37
N PHE A 451 17.37 13.89 9.56
CA PHE A 451 15.99 14.37 9.72
C PHE A 451 15.71 15.65 8.92
N ILE A 452 16.68 16.55 8.86
CA ILE A 452 16.73 17.71 7.97
C ILE A 452 18.07 17.65 7.27
N ASN A 453 18.10 17.68 5.93
CA ASN A 453 19.34 17.60 5.16
C ASN A 453 19.75 18.98 4.60
N ASN A 454 21.01 19.08 4.17
CA ASN A 454 21.58 20.28 3.56
C ASN A 454 20.98 20.63 2.18
N ASP A 455 20.14 19.75 1.61
CA ASP A 455 19.31 20.03 0.43
C ASP A 455 18.05 20.88 0.77
N GLY A 456 17.79 21.14 2.06
CA GLY A 456 16.64 21.91 2.55
C GLY A 456 15.37 21.07 2.80
N ARG A 457 15.36 19.81 2.36
CA ARG A 457 14.24 18.87 2.48
C ARG A 457 14.31 18.11 3.82
N ALA A 458 13.17 17.77 4.41
CA ALA A 458 13.09 17.13 5.72
C ALA A 458 12.25 15.85 5.69
N ILE A 459 12.60 14.87 6.53
CA ILE A 459 11.87 13.60 6.61
C ILE A 459 10.53 13.85 7.32
N TRP A 460 9.44 13.43 6.70
CA TRP A 460 8.08 13.69 7.20
C TRP A 460 7.88 13.18 8.63
N HIS A 461 7.29 14.04 9.48
CA HIS A 461 6.92 13.70 10.86
C HIS A 461 8.06 13.02 11.65
N TYR A 462 9.32 13.44 11.41
CA TYR A 462 10.47 12.80 12.02
C TYR A 462 10.47 12.89 13.56
N ASN A 463 9.78 13.88 14.13
CA ASN A 463 9.74 14.21 15.54
C ASN A 463 8.82 13.30 16.35
N GLN A 464 9.38 12.57 17.32
CA GLN A 464 8.67 11.78 18.31
C GLN A 464 8.28 12.58 19.56
N THR A 465 8.87 13.75 19.78
CA THR A 465 8.46 14.72 20.81
C THR A 465 8.38 16.13 20.21
N PRO A 466 7.65 17.08 20.84
CA PRO A 466 7.56 18.45 20.34
C PRO A 466 8.92 19.16 20.27
N GLU A 467 9.86 18.82 21.17
CA GLU A 467 11.16 19.48 21.26
C GLU A 467 12.14 19.08 20.13
N GLU A 468 11.86 18.01 19.37
CA GLU A 468 12.68 17.63 18.21
C GLU A 468 12.42 18.51 16.96
N TYR A 469 11.38 19.38 16.96
CA TYR A 469 10.93 20.13 15.78
C TYR A 469 10.45 21.55 16.12
N ASP A 470 10.64 22.50 15.20
CA ASP A 470 10.39 23.94 15.44
C ASP A 470 9.26 24.55 14.58
N GLY A 471 8.47 23.72 13.89
CA GLY A 471 7.37 24.17 13.04
C GLY A 471 7.78 24.67 11.64
N ARG A 472 9.06 24.69 11.28
CA ARG A 472 9.53 25.32 10.02
C ARG A 472 9.01 24.67 8.72
N PHE A 473 8.47 23.46 8.79
CA PHE A 473 7.88 22.72 7.67
C PHE A 473 6.37 22.55 7.81
N ASN A 474 5.73 23.27 8.75
CA ASN A 474 4.28 23.21 8.92
C ASN A 474 3.60 23.74 7.66
N ASN A 475 2.60 23.01 7.19
CA ASN A 475 1.82 23.40 6.03
C ASN A 475 0.36 23.01 6.23
N THR A 476 -0.54 23.86 5.73
CA THR A 476 -1.98 23.74 5.96
C THR A 476 -2.66 23.17 4.72
N LEU A 477 -2.94 21.87 4.75
CA LEU A 477 -3.67 21.18 3.69
C LEU A 477 -5.05 21.82 3.51
N LYS A 478 -5.39 22.12 2.26
CA LYS A 478 -6.69 22.65 1.83
C LYS A 478 -7.29 21.73 0.78
N PHE A 479 -8.28 20.93 1.18
CA PHE A 479 -8.97 20.01 0.29
C PHE A 479 -10.40 20.46 0.01
N LYS A 480 -10.81 20.42 -1.26
CA LYS A 480 -12.16 20.73 -1.73
C LYS A 480 -12.59 19.69 -2.77
N GLY A 481 -13.82 19.19 -2.65
CA GLY A 481 -14.42 18.22 -3.56
C GLY A 481 -15.87 18.57 -3.90
N PRO A 482 -16.59 17.70 -4.63
CA PRO A 482 -17.98 17.95 -5.04
C PRO A 482 -18.96 18.19 -3.88
N HIS A 483 -18.70 17.61 -2.70
CA HIS A 483 -19.62 17.62 -1.56
C HIS A 483 -19.10 18.39 -0.32
N GLY A 484 -18.05 19.21 -0.47
CA GLY A 484 -17.56 20.07 0.62
C GLY A 484 -16.07 20.39 0.55
N GLU A 485 -15.52 20.81 1.69
CA GLU A 485 -14.11 21.16 1.86
C GLU A 485 -13.65 20.96 3.31
N PHE A 486 -12.35 20.82 3.52
CA PHE A 486 -11.72 20.87 4.83
C PHE A 486 -10.33 21.52 4.78
N GLU A 487 -9.92 22.08 5.92
CA GLU A 487 -8.60 22.65 6.16
C GLU A 487 -7.96 21.95 7.35
N LYS A 488 -6.65 21.69 7.30
CA LYS A 488 -5.91 20.96 8.34
C LYS A 488 -4.45 21.40 8.37
N GLU A 489 -3.95 21.80 9.53
CA GLU A 489 -2.49 21.84 9.77
C GLU A 489 -1.95 20.42 9.84
N MET A 490 -0.97 20.10 9.00
CA MET A 490 -0.45 18.74 8.91
C MET A 490 0.68 18.50 9.91
N TRP A 491 1.57 19.48 10.11
CA TRP A 491 2.80 19.34 10.90
C TRP A 491 3.08 20.56 11.81
N PRO A 492 2.21 20.86 12.79
CA PRO A 492 2.36 22.02 13.69
C PRO A 492 3.52 21.87 14.68
N SER A 493 4.00 22.98 15.24
CA SER A 493 5.23 23.02 16.07
C SER A 493 5.12 22.31 17.43
N ASP A 494 3.91 22.07 17.94
CA ASP A 494 3.64 21.37 19.19
C ASP A 494 3.28 19.88 18.99
N SER A 495 3.45 19.37 17.77
CA SER A 495 3.19 17.98 17.39
C SER A 495 4.20 16.97 17.93
N ALA A 496 3.79 15.72 17.99
CA ALA A 496 4.64 14.57 18.26
C ALA A 496 4.08 13.34 17.56
N TYR A 497 4.92 12.61 16.82
CA TYR A 497 4.53 11.46 16.00
C TYR A 497 5.34 10.23 16.39
N PRO A 498 4.74 9.20 17.00
CA PRO A 498 5.46 7.95 17.28
C PRO A 498 6.01 7.32 16.00
N ASP A 499 6.93 6.38 16.18
CA ASP A 499 7.33 5.44 15.13
C ASP A 499 6.70 4.09 15.43
N ASN A 500 6.02 3.50 14.46
CA ASN A 500 5.84 2.04 14.40
C ASN A 500 6.34 1.55 13.04
N PHE A 501 6.85 0.33 13.00
CA PHE A 501 7.16 -0.30 11.72
C PHE A 501 5.95 -1.07 11.19
N ILE A 502 5.83 -1.22 9.88
CA ILE A 502 4.92 -2.18 9.25
C ILE A 502 5.65 -3.06 8.22
N ILE A 503 5.26 -4.33 8.13
CA ILE A 503 5.70 -5.30 7.11
C ILE A 503 4.45 -5.99 6.58
N GLY A 504 4.23 -6.02 5.26
CA GLY A 504 3.12 -6.77 4.64
C GLY A 504 2.30 -6.02 3.60
N LEU A 505 0.98 -6.16 3.70
CA LEU A 505 -0.01 -5.55 2.81
C LEU A 505 -0.93 -4.61 3.63
N PRO A 506 -0.63 -3.29 3.68
CA PRO A 506 -1.41 -2.30 4.40
C PRO A 506 -2.62 -1.78 3.62
N HIS A 507 -2.82 -2.15 2.35
CA HIS A 507 -4.02 -1.76 1.61
C HIS A 507 -5.18 -2.71 1.90
N ILE A 508 -6.41 -2.19 1.84
CA ILE A 508 -7.66 -2.99 1.86
C ILE A 508 -8.43 -2.90 0.54
N ASN A 509 -7.83 -2.30 -0.49
CA ASN A 509 -8.43 -2.10 -1.81
C ASN A 509 -7.45 -2.22 -2.98
N TYR A 510 -6.22 -2.63 -2.71
CA TYR A 510 -5.18 -2.93 -3.68
C TYR A 510 -4.42 -4.18 -3.23
N TYR A 511 -3.76 -4.82 -4.20
CA TYR A 511 -2.82 -5.93 -4.06
C TYR A 511 -3.48 -7.26 -3.63
N THR A 512 -2.77 -8.36 -3.89
CA THR A 512 -3.08 -9.72 -3.41
C THR A 512 -1.87 -10.61 -3.64
N GLY A 513 -1.63 -11.57 -2.76
CA GLY A 513 -0.44 -12.40 -2.87
C GLY A 513 -0.07 -13.11 -1.59
N SER A 514 1.16 -13.64 -1.58
CA SER A 514 1.72 -14.30 -0.42
C SER A 514 3.21 -14.03 -0.25
N ALA A 515 3.67 -14.03 0.99
CA ALA A 515 5.07 -13.84 1.35
C ALA A 515 5.40 -14.74 2.53
N THR A 516 6.68 -15.01 2.78
CA THR A 516 7.11 -15.73 3.98
C THR A 516 8.19 -14.92 4.67
N VAL A 517 7.98 -14.62 5.94
CA VAL A 517 8.87 -13.81 6.78
C VAL A 517 9.42 -14.63 7.94
N ASP A 518 10.59 -14.24 8.40
CA ASP A 518 11.40 -14.92 9.41
C ASP A 518 12.15 -13.88 10.25
N ASN A 519 12.57 -14.26 11.46
CA ASN A 519 13.61 -13.58 12.22
C ASN A 519 13.40 -12.06 12.43
N ILE A 520 12.23 -11.64 12.90
CA ILE A 520 11.95 -10.22 13.20
C ILE A 520 12.67 -9.83 14.49
N ARG A 521 13.51 -8.80 14.45
CA ARG A 521 14.41 -8.37 15.53
C ARG A 521 14.32 -6.89 15.80
N LEU A 522 14.37 -6.52 17.08
CA LEU A 522 14.49 -5.14 17.55
C LEU A 522 15.80 -4.97 18.32
N TYR A 523 16.57 -3.95 17.96
CA TYR A 523 17.78 -3.51 18.64
C TYR A 523 17.62 -2.07 19.15
N VAL A 524 18.33 -1.73 20.21
CA VAL A 524 18.52 -0.35 20.73
C VAL A 524 20.01 -0.06 20.88
N PRO A 525 20.46 1.19 21.01
CA PRO A 525 21.87 1.48 21.23
C PRO A 525 22.43 0.78 22.48
N GLU A 526 23.70 0.41 22.44
CA GLU A 526 24.42 -0.04 23.63
C GLU A 526 24.67 1.11 24.60
N ASP A 527 24.49 0.83 25.89
CA ASP A 527 24.88 1.72 26.98
C ASP A 527 26.40 1.94 26.93
N LYS A 528 26.84 3.19 26.72
CA LYS A 528 28.27 3.56 26.72
C LYS A 528 28.84 3.34 28.13
N LYS A 529 29.71 2.34 28.24
CA LYS A 529 30.44 1.96 29.47
C LYS A 529 31.60 2.90 29.78
#